data_AF-A0A2E0WZR7-F1
#
_entry.id   AF-A0A2E0WZR7-F1
#
_cell.length_a   1.000
_cell.length_b   1.000
_cell.length_c   1.000
_cell.angle_alpha   90.00
_cell.angle_beta   90.00
_cell.angle_gamma   90.00
#
_symmetry.space_group_name_H-M   'P 1'
#
loop_
_entity.id
_entity.type
_entity.pdbx_description
1 polymer ?
#
loop_
_entity_poly.entity_id
_entity_poly.type
_entity_poly.pdbx_seq_one_letter_code
_entity_poly.pdbx_strand_id
1 'polypeptide(L)'
;MGKRKLHGQTYYQCDWTGLAMRSTNCYMPSWASSGLLKKGGSYANWECVVAHASDMFGKDEITLEYYSKIKQHVFEQCGAYVKPAPHYSTLHWFGGSLQGALELQAECERVDAASRKVVAVCIGEDGVVGEVLCDHGAELATPVMKRPQNTMGETRPTCLTLPRKRNSVEKDITVFYWPHRNGLAFNHTASRVFKCAIYGDAVVVRQAREPSHIPRCRYLNFHISDYEDVFSNKRRRTENGGGGLTVDEFTQLKTQMTEELAFAESVVSSLAQRPEQMSSAASCLPASGKELARLVDPTGELRAGQRAKRDLLRQGP
;
A
#
# COMPACT_ATOMS: atom_id res chain seq x y z
N MET A 1 -35.51 9.55 -13.37
CA MET A 1 -35.06 8.18 -13.01
C MET A 1 -35.66 7.81 -11.65
N GLY A 2 -36.56 6.82 -11.59
CA GLY A 2 -37.34 6.50 -10.38
C GLY A 2 -37.01 5.12 -9.81
N LYS A 3 -37.22 4.95 -8.50
CA LYS A 3 -37.20 3.63 -7.85
C LYS A 3 -38.45 2.87 -8.29
N ARG A 4 -38.31 1.75 -8.99
CA ARG A 4 -39.44 0.86 -9.31
C ARG A 4 -39.53 -0.22 -8.24
N LYS A 5 -40.69 -0.31 -7.57
CA LYS A 5 -41.02 -1.43 -6.67
C LYS A 5 -41.55 -2.59 -7.51
N LEU A 6 -40.87 -3.73 -7.51
CA LEU A 6 -41.48 -5.00 -7.89
C LEU A 6 -41.69 -5.84 -6.62
N HIS A 7 -42.93 -6.26 -6.41
CA HIS A 7 -43.34 -7.27 -5.39
C HIS A 7 -42.84 -7.03 -3.96
N GLY A 8 -42.99 -5.80 -3.43
CA GLY A 8 -42.89 -5.53 -1.99
C GLY A 8 -41.50 -5.66 -1.34
N GLN A 9 -40.51 -6.27 -1.98
CA GLN A 9 -39.19 -6.55 -1.39
C GLN A 9 -37.98 -6.14 -2.26
N THR A 10 -38.15 -5.81 -3.55
CA THR A 10 -37.02 -5.42 -4.41
C THR A 10 -37.17 -4.02 -4.99
N TYR A 11 -36.21 -3.14 -4.66
CA TYR A 11 -36.07 -1.80 -5.26
C TYR A 11 -35.12 -1.91 -6.45
N TYR A 12 -35.65 -1.72 -7.66
CA TYR A 12 -34.82 -1.56 -8.85
C TYR A 12 -34.68 -0.07 -9.15
N GLN A 13 -33.45 0.38 -9.37
CA GLN A 13 -33.17 1.71 -9.90
C GLN A 13 -32.82 1.59 -11.38
N CYS A 14 -33.44 2.41 -12.22
CA CYS A 14 -33.07 2.49 -13.63
C CYS A 14 -31.86 3.41 -13.80
N ASP A 15 -30.87 2.93 -14.57
CA ASP A 15 -29.79 3.76 -15.10
C ASP A 15 -30.33 4.73 -16.17
N TRP A 16 -29.51 5.70 -16.58
CA TRP A 16 -29.63 6.47 -17.81
C TRP A 16 -29.88 5.60 -19.05
N THR A 17 -29.35 4.38 -19.08
CA THR A 17 -29.59 3.37 -20.14
C THR A 17 -30.92 2.60 -19.99
N GLY A 18 -31.71 2.85 -18.94
CA GLY A 18 -32.98 2.17 -18.68
C GLY A 18 -32.86 0.79 -18.03
N LEU A 19 -31.64 0.33 -17.74
CA LEU A 19 -31.37 -0.97 -17.12
C LEU A 19 -31.82 -1.02 -15.66
N ALA A 20 -32.52 -2.10 -15.29
CA ALA A 20 -32.92 -2.33 -13.91
C ALA A 20 -31.73 -2.84 -13.08
N MET A 21 -31.35 -2.08 -12.04
CA MET A 21 -30.22 -2.42 -11.18
C MET A 21 -30.68 -2.65 -9.74
N ARG A 22 -30.18 -3.72 -9.12
CA ARG A 22 -30.42 -4.04 -7.70
C ARG A 22 -29.52 -3.22 -6.75
N SER A 23 -28.31 -2.92 -7.19
CA SER A 23 -27.33 -2.09 -6.50
C SER A 23 -26.53 -1.30 -7.53
N THR A 24 -26.09 -0.10 -7.13
CA THR A 24 -25.45 0.84 -8.05
C THR A 24 -24.26 1.47 -7.36
N ASN A 25 -23.09 1.30 -7.96
CA ASN A 25 -21.83 1.78 -7.41
C ASN A 25 -21.28 2.99 -8.19
N CYS A 26 -21.72 3.18 -9.44
CA CYS A 26 -21.39 4.32 -10.28
C CYS A 26 -22.43 5.44 -10.12
N TYR A 27 -21.98 6.69 -10.17
CA TYR A 27 -22.78 7.90 -9.95
C TYR A 27 -22.22 9.05 -10.78
N MET A 28 -23.05 10.03 -11.09
CA MET A 28 -22.60 11.30 -11.67
C MET A 28 -21.98 12.15 -10.56
N PRO A 29 -20.68 12.48 -10.63
CA PRO A 29 -20.08 13.38 -9.66
C PRO A 29 -20.57 14.80 -9.92
N SER A 30 -20.91 15.50 -8.85
CA SER A 30 -21.15 16.94 -8.85
C SER A 30 -20.48 17.59 -7.66
N TRP A 31 -20.16 18.87 -7.75
CA TRP A 31 -19.46 19.58 -6.67
C TRP A 31 -20.33 20.71 -6.16
N ALA A 32 -20.55 20.75 -4.85
CA ALA A 32 -21.17 21.90 -4.20
C ALA A 32 -20.24 23.13 -4.29
N SER A 33 -20.77 24.31 -4.03
CA SER A 33 -19.97 25.54 -3.90
C SER A 33 -18.90 25.43 -2.82
N SER A 34 -19.11 24.59 -1.80
CA SER A 34 -18.12 24.26 -0.77
C SER A 34 -17.01 23.31 -1.23
N GLY A 35 -17.02 22.85 -2.48
CA GLY A 35 -16.08 21.85 -3.02
C GLY A 35 -16.42 20.40 -2.68
N LEU A 36 -17.45 20.16 -1.85
CA LEU A 36 -17.86 18.81 -1.45
C LEU A 36 -18.44 18.02 -2.64
N LEU A 37 -17.97 16.79 -2.84
CA LEU A 37 -18.48 15.86 -3.84
C LEU A 37 -19.88 15.37 -3.46
N LYS A 38 -20.84 15.60 -4.35
CA LYS A 38 -22.20 15.08 -4.33
C LYS A 38 -22.35 14.00 -5.39
N LYS A 39 -22.98 12.88 -5.01
CA LYS A 39 -23.23 11.73 -5.88
C LYS A 39 -24.64 11.81 -6.43
N GLY A 40 -24.78 12.03 -7.73
CA GLY A 40 -26.06 12.21 -8.41
C GLY A 40 -26.42 11.02 -9.30
N GLY A 41 -27.67 10.57 -9.25
CA GLY A 41 -28.14 9.45 -10.07
C GLY A 41 -27.43 8.13 -9.75
N SER A 42 -27.75 7.11 -10.54
CA SER A 42 -27.12 5.79 -10.43
C SER A 42 -26.92 5.21 -11.80
N TYR A 43 -25.75 4.62 -12.01
CA TYR A 43 -25.32 4.13 -13.31
C TYR A 43 -24.82 2.70 -13.23
N ALA A 44 -24.95 1.95 -14.34
CA ALA A 44 -24.52 0.57 -14.44
C ALA A 44 -22.99 0.46 -14.41
N ASN A 45 -22.30 1.39 -15.07
CA ASN A 45 -20.84 1.49 -15.11
C ASN A 45 -20.40 2.96 -15.31
N TRP A 46 -19.09 3.21 -15.28
CA TRP A 46 -18.53 4.55 -15.46
C TRP A 46 -18.62 5.04 -16.91
N GLU A 47 -18.67 4.13 -17.89
CA GLU A 47 -18.91 4.45 -19.30
C GLU A 47 -20.28 5.12 -19.51
N CYS A 48 -21.31 4.70 -18.76
CA CYS A 48 -22.63 5.34 -18.77
C CYS A 48 -22.59 6.74 -18.18
N VAL A 49 -21.78 6.97 -17.12
CA VAL A 49 -21.57 8.30 -16.55
C VAL A 49 -20.93 9.23 -17.58
N VAL A 50 -19.89 8.77 -18.28
CA VAL A 50 -19.22 9.55 -19.32
C VAL A 50 -20.12 9.77 -20.53
N ALA A 51 -20.95 8.80 -20.91
CA ALA A 51 -21.94 8.97 -21.97
C ALA A 51 -22.95 10.06 -21.63
N HIS A 52 -23.54 10.00 -20.43
CA HIS A 52 -24.50 11.02 -19.99
C HIS A 52 -23.85 12.41 -19.85
N ALA A 53 -22.63 12.49 -19.30
CA ALA A 53 -21.91 13.76 -19.23
C ALA A 53 -21.61 14.33 -20.62
N SER A 54 -21.33 13.47 -21.61
CA SER A 54 -21.09 13.90 -22.99
C SER A 54 -22.37 14.40 -23.66
N ASP A 55 -23.52 13.78 -23.37
CA ASP A 55 -24.83 14.23 -23.82
C ASP A 55 -25.22 15.59 -23.20
N MET A 56 -25.03 15.77 -21.89
CA MET A 56 -25.25 17.06 -21.22
C MET A 56 -24.35 18.16 -21.79
N PHE A 57 -23.08 17.83 -22.10
CA PHE A 57 -22.16 18.77 -22.73
C PHE A 57 -22.60 19.13 -24.16
N GLY A 58 -23.03 18.14 -24.96
CA GLY A 58 -23.53 18.37 -26.31
C GLY A 58 -24.84 19.17 -26.38
N LYS A 59 -25.58 19.25 -25.27
CA LYS A 59 -26.81 20.05 -25.11
C LYS A 59 -26.57 21.41 -24.45
N ASP A 60 -25.31 21.79 -24.21
CA ASP A 60 -24.92 23.00 -23.50
C ASP A 60 -25.47 23.11 -22.06
N GLU A 61 -25.82 21.97 -21.43
CA GLU A 61 -26.30 21.94 -20.04
C GLU A 61 -25.16 22.09 -19.01
N ILE A 62 -23.93 21.76 -19.42
CA ILE A 62 -22.72 21.87 -18.60
C ILE A 62 -21.57 22.51 -19.38
N THR A 63 -20.67 23.19 -18.67
CA THR A 63 -19.48 23.80 -19.26
C THR A 63 -18.39 22.77 -19.56
N LEU A 64 -17.46 23.11 -20.47
CA LEU A 64 -16.30 22.27 -20.79
C LEU A 64 -15.42 21.97 -19.55
N GLU A 65 -15.25 22.95 -18.67
CA GLU A 65 -14.51 22.79 -17.41
C GLU A 65 -15.17 21.74 -16.51
N TYR A 66 -16.49 21.81 -16.39
CA TYR A 66 -17.25 20.87 -15.58
C TYR A 66 -17.22 19.46 -16.18
N TYR A 67 -17.37 19.33 -17.50
CA TYR A 67 -17.23 18.08 -18.22
C TYR A 67 -15.83 17.46 -18.01
N SER A 68 -14.78 18.27 -18.10
CA SER A 68 -13.40 17.83 -17.88
C SER A 68 -13.18 17.33 -16.44
N LYS A 69 -13.77 18.03 -15.46
CA LYS A 69 -13.74 17.64 -14.04
C LYS A 69 -14.43 16.30 -13.78
N ILE A 70 -15.56 16.04 -14.45
CA ILE A 70 -16.24 14.73 -14.41
C ILE A 70 -15.31 13.64 -14.95
N LYS A 71 -14.71 13.86 -16.14
CA LYS A 71 -13.80 12.87 -16.75
C LYS A 71 -12.58 12.59 -15.88
N GLN A 72 -12.05 13.61 -15.20
CA GLN A 72 -10.95 13.46 -14.26
C GLN A 72 -11.34 12.62 -13.03
N HIS A 73 -12.52 12.88 -12.44
CA HIS A 73 -13.01 12.06 -11.32
C HIS A 73 -13.19 10.60 -11.74
N VAL A 74 -13.77 10.36 -12.92
CA VAL A 74 -13.91 9.00 -13.47
C VAL A 74 -12.54 8.35 -13.70
N PHE A 75 -11.56 9.11 -14.22
CA PHE A 75 -10.19 8.65 -14.37
C PHE A 75 -9.56 8.23 -13.03
N GLU A 76 -9.80 8.98 -11.96
CA GLU A 76 -9.29 8.63 -10.63
C GLU A 76 -9.90 7.32 -10.09
N GLN A 77 -11.19 7.09 -10.33
CA GLN A 77 -11.88 5.86 -9.93
C GLN A 77 -11.43 4.64 -10.76
N CYS A 78 -11.41 4.77 -12.09
CA CYS A 78 -11.06 3.67 -13.01
C CYS A 78 -9.54 3.46 -13.14
N GLY A 79 -8.74 4.50 -12.85
CA GLY A 79 -7.32 4.57 -13.19
C GLY A 79 -7.03 4.77 -14.68
N ALA A 80 -8.04 5.14 -15.47
CA ALA A 80 -7.93 5.30 -16.92
C ALA A 80 -9.06 6.14 -17.52
N TYR A 81 -8.82 6.67 -18.71
CA TYR A 81 -9.88 7.28 -19.50
C TYR A 81 -10.80 6.20 -20.06
N VAL A 82 -12.08 6.30 -19.71
CA VAL A 82 -13.12 5.42 -20.22
C VAL A 82 -13.81 6.07 -21.41
N LYS A 83 -14.21 5.24 -22.38
CA LYS A 83 -15.01 5.69 -23.52
C LYS A 83 -16.49 5.77 -23.11
N PRO A 84 -17.26 6.71 -23.68
CA PRO A 84 -18.69 6.76 -23.43
C PRO A 84 -19.36 5.46 -23.88
N ALA A 85 -20.28 4.95 -23.07
CA ALA A 85 -21.18 3.88 -23.46
C ALA A 85 -22.08 4.31 -24.64
N PRO A 86 -22.63 3.36 -25.41
CA PRO A 86 -23.62 3.68 -26.43
C PRO A 86 -24.81 4.46 -25.85
N HIS A 87 -25.32 5.43 -26.61
CA HIS A 87 -26.41 6.29 -26.16
C HIS A 87 -27.70 5.48 -25.95
N TYR A 88 -28.51 5.80 -24.94
CA TYR A 88 -29.71 5.02 -24.62
C TYR A 88 -30.69 4.90 -25.80
N SER A 89 -30.72 5.88 -26.70
CA SER A 89 -31.57 5.87 -27.90
C SER A 89 -31.16 4.80 -28.93
N THR A 90 -29.94 4.29 -28.87
CA THR A 90 -29.45 3.23 -29.77
C THR A 90 -29.57 1.84 -29.15
N LEU A 91 -30.00 1.75 -27.89
CA LEU A 91 -30.10 0.48 -27.17
C LEU A 91 -31.44 -0.21 -27.46
N HIS A 92 -31.37 -1.41 -28.03
CA HIS A 92 -32.56 -2.18 -28.40
C HIS A 92 -33.29 -2.80 -27.20
N TRP A 93 -32.62 -2.91 -26.04
CA TRP A 93 -33.18 -3.47 -24.79
C TRP A 93 -33.89 -2.44 -23.90
N PHE A 94 -34.45 -1.37 -24.48
CA PHE A 94 -35.28 -0.41 -23.76
C PHE A 94 -36.59 -1.09 -23.31
N GLY A 95 -36.50 -1.81 -22.19
CA GLY A 95 -37.54 -2.76 -21.74
C GLY A 95 -37.21 -3.53 -20.46
N GLY A 96 -36.03 -3.33 -19.86
CA GLY A 96 -35.72 -3.79 -18.50
C GLY A 96 -35.22 -5.22 -18.34
N SER A 97 -34.70 -5.86 -19.41
CA SER A 97 -34.09 -7.19 -19.32
C SER A 97 -32.66 -7.12 -18.77
N LEU A 98 -32.29 -8.07 -17.90
CA LEU A 98 -30.91 -8.25 -17.41
C LEU A 98 -29.94 -8.58 -18.56
N GLN A 99 -30.46 -9.19 -19.63
CA GLN A 99 -29.70 -9.49 -20.84
C GLN A 99 -29.07 -8.22 -21.45
N GLY A 100 -29.80 -7.11 -21.43
CA GLY A 100 -29.29 -5.83 -21.92
C GLY A 100 -28.12 -5.29 -21.11
N ALA A 101 -28.02 -5.62 -19.83
CA ALA A 101 -26.87 -5.21 -19.00
C ALA A 101 -25.59 -5.97 -19.37
N LEU A 102 -25.72 -7.28 -19.65
CA LEU A 102 -24.61 -8.10 -20.12
C LEU A 102 -24.15 -7.67 -21.51
N GLU A 103 -25.08 -7.37 -22.41
CA GLU A 103 -24.78 -6.90 -23.76
C GLU A 103 -24.12 -5.51 -23.75
N LEU A 104 -24.63 -4.59 -22.93
CA LEU A 104 -24.00 -3.28 -22.74
C LEU A 104 -22.56 -3.41 -22.22
N GLN A 105 -22.35 -4.28 -21.23
CA GLN A 105 -21.02 -4.50 -20.68
C GLN A 105 -20.08 -5.11 -21.72
N ALA A 106 -20.52 -6.15 -22.43
CA ALA A 106 -19.73 -6.80 -23.48
C ALA A 106 -19.32 -5.79 -24.56
N GLU A 107 -20.23 -4.88 -24.93
CA GLU A 107 -19.92 -3.82 -25.90
C GLU A 107 -18.91 -2.80 -25.34
N CYS A 108 -19.08 -2.36 -24.09
CA CYS A 108 -18.11 -1.48 -23.43
C CYS A 108 -16.72 -2.13 -23.33
N GLU A 109 -16.66 -3.43 -23.01
CA GLU A 109 -15.44 -4.24 -22.98
C GLU A 109 -14.79 -4.35 -24.35
N ARG A 110 -15.58 -4.63 -25.39
CA ARG A 110 -15.12 -4.73 -26.77
C ARG A 110 -14.53 -3.41 -27.26
N VAL A 111 -15.20 -2.29 -26.99
CA VAL A 111 -14.74 -0.94 -27.39
C VAL A 111 -13.45 -0.57 -26.66
N ASP A 112 -13.33 -0.88 -25.38
CA ASP A 112 -12.11 -0.66 -24.60
C ASP A 112 -10.96 -1.55 -25.11
N ALA A 113 -11.21 -2.85 -25.29
CA ALA A 113 -10.26 -3.82 -25.83
C ALA A 113 -9.71 -3.42 -27.20
N ALA A 114 -10.59 -3.00 -28.12
CA ALA A 114 -10.20 -2.65 -29.49
C ALA A 114 -9.38 -1.36 -29.59
N SER A 115 -9.41 -0.49 -28.58
CA SER A 115 -8.82 0.84 -28.67
C SER A 115 -7.71 1.11 -27.69
N ARG A 116 -7.44 0.18 -26.79
CA ARG A 116 -6.50 0.38 -25.70
C ARG A 116 -5.42 -0.69 -25.72
N LYS A 117 -4.19 -0.20 -25.80
CA LYS A 117 -3.02 -0.98 -25.42
C LYS A 117 -2.62 -0.64 -24.00
N VAL A 118 -2.15 -1.65 -23.27
CA VAL A 118 -1.74 -1.55 -21.88
C VAL A 118 -0.23 -1.73 -21.84
N VAL A 119 0.46 -0.78 -21.21
CA VAL A 119 1.89 -0.96 -20.90
C VAL A 119 1.98 -1.93 -19.73
N ALA A 120 2.75 -2.99 -19.91
CA ALA A 120 3.02 -4.02 -18.91
C ALA A 120 4.53 -4.18 -18.74
N VAL A 121 4.96 -4.80 -17.65
CA VAL A 121 6.37 -5.15 -17.44
C VAL A 121 6.55 -6.64 -17.70
N CYS A 122 7.43 -6.98 -18.64
CA CYS A 122 7.83 -8.35 -18.91
C CYS A 122 9.17 -8.65 -18.22
N ILE A 123 9.23 -9.78 -17.52
CA ILE A 123 10.47 -10.39 -17.07
C ILE A 123 10.76 -11.53 -18.06
N GLY A 124 11.73 -11.32 -18.95
CA GLY A 124 12.11 -12.31 -19.96
C GLY A 124 12.66 -13.59 -19.34
N GLU A 125 12.68 -14.68 -20.11
CA GLU A 125 13.26 -15.97 -19.69
C GLU A 125 14.75 -15.87 -19.27
N ASP A 126 15.47 -14.88 -19.80
CA ASP A 126 16.84 -14.50 -19.44
C ASP A 126 16.95 -13.68 -18.14
N GLY A 127 15.82 -13.25 -17.59
CA GLY A 127 15.72 -12.43 -16.39
C GLY A 127 15.82 -10.92 -16.66
N VAL A 128 15.90 -10.48 -17.91
CA VAL A 128 15.87 -9.06 -18.27
C VAL A 128 14.46 -8.52 -18.06
N VAL A 129 14.37 -7.36 -17.40
CA VAL A 129 13.10 -6.68 -17.14
C VAL A 129 12.93 -5.55 -18.14
N GLY A 130 11.81 -5.53 -18.85
CA GLY A 130 11.50 -4.50 -19.84
C GLY A 130 10.01 -4.20 -19.92
N GLU A 131 9.66 -3.08 -20.56
CA GLU A 131 8.27 -2.74 -20.84
C GLU A 131 7.81 -3.41 -22.14
N VAL A 132 6.57 -3.88 -22.14
CA VAL A 132 5.90 -4.47 -23.29
C VAL A 132 4.53 -3.88 -23.45
N LEU A 133 4.06 -3.82 -24.69
CA LEU A 133 2.75 -3.27 -25.01
C LEU A 133 1.79 -4.43 -25.29
N CYS A 134 0.82 -4.61 -24.42
CA CYS A 134 -0.15 -5.69 -24.50
C CYS A 134 -1.50 -5.18 -25.00
N ASP A 135 -2.22 -6.01 -25.76
CA ASP A 135 -3.61 -5.71 -26.10
C ASP A 135 -4.52 -5.91 -24.88
N HIS A 136 -5.50 -5.03 -24.70
CA HIS A 136 -6.42 -5.13 -23.57
C HIS A 136 -7.43 -6.27 -23.81
N GLY A 137 -7.52 -7.24 -22.89
CA GLY A 137 -8.51 -8.33 -23.00
C GLY A 137 -8.17 -9.60 -22.22
N ALA A 138 -8.93 -10.67 -22.48
CA ALA A 138 -8.77 -11.96 -21.82
C ALA A 138 -7.45 -12.68 -22.14
N GLU A 139 -6.80 -12.30 -23.24
CA GLU A 139 -5.52 -12.88 -23.70
C GLU A 139 -4.38 -11.89 -23.61
N LEU A 140 -4.44 -10.92 -22.69
CA LEU A 140 -3.51 -9.78 -22.62
C LEU A 140 -2.03 -10.15 -22.76
N ALA A 141 -1.59 -11.24 -22.10
CA ALA A 141 -0.19 -11.65 -22.08
C ALA A 141 0.18 -12.68 -23.17
N THR A 142 -0.81 -13.36 -23.76
CA THR A 142 -0.59 -14.50 -24.69
C THR A 142 0.18 -14.13 -25.96
N PRO A 143 -0.02 -12.95 -26.59
CA PRO A 143 0.75 -12.55 -27.78
C PRO A 143 2.21 -12.20 -27.49
N VAL A 144 2.51 -11.81 -26.24
CA VAL A 144 3.81 -11.26 -25.87
C VAL A 144 4.72 -12.34 -25.26
N MET A 145 4.13 -13.31 -24.58
CA MET A 145 4.87 -14.42 -23.95
C MET A 145 5.18 -15.51 -24.97
N LYS A 146 6.41 -16.04 -24.90
CA LYS A 146 6.77 -17.25 -25.64
C LYS A 146 5.85 -18.42 -25.24
N ARG A 147 5.29 -19.10 -26.23
CA ARG A 147 4.37 -20.23 -26.00
C ARG A 147 5.13 -21.52 -25.67
N PRO A 148 4.56 -22.39 -24.81
CA PRO A 148 5.10 -23.71 -24.58
C PRO A 148 5.16 -24.54 -25.87
N GLN A 149 6.21 -25.35 -26.03
CA GLN A 149 6.40 -26.19 -27.23
C GLN A 149 5.49 -27.42 -27.23
N ASN A 150 5.10 -27.90 -26.05
CA ASN A 150 4.19 -29.03 -25.89
C ASN A 150 2.84 -28.50 -25.36
N THR A 151 1.86 -28.35 -26.25
CA THR A 151 0.51 -27.86 -25.94
C THR A 151 -0.41 -28.94 -25.36
N MET A 152 0.11 -29.83 -24.50
CA MET A 152 -0.70 -30.84 -23.81
C MET A 152 -1.63 -30.17 -22.76
N GLY A 153 -2.63 -29.40 -23.23
CA GLY A 153 -3.67 -28.76 -22.44
C GLY A 153 -3.45 -27.28 -22.08
N GLU A 154 -2.21 -26.79 -22.06
CA GLU A 154 -1.91 -25.39 -21.71
C GLU A 154 -1.95 -24.47 -22.93
N THR A 155 -3.09 -23.81 -23.14
CA THR A 155 -3.28 -22.85 -24.23
C THR A 155 -3.17 -21.39 -23.78
N ARG A 156 -3.21 -21.13 -22.46
CA ARG A 156 -3.22 -19.78 -21.89
C ARG A 156 -2.37 -19.68 -20.63
N PRO A 157 -1.67 -18.55 -20.42
CA PRO A 157 -0.87 -18.34 -19.21
C PRO A 157 -1.77 -18.31 -17.98
N THR A 158 -1.24 -18.78 -16.86
CA THR A 158 -1.90 -18.71 -15.56
C THR A 158 -1.74 -17.30 -14.97
N CYS A 159 -2.74 -16.83 -14.22
CA CYS A 159 -2.69 -15.54 -13.54
C CYS A 159 -2.55 -15.70 -12.02
N LEU A 160 -1.65 -14.93 -11.41
CA LEU A 160 -1.52 -14.74 -9.97
C LEU A 160 -1.81 -13.28 -9.63
N THR A 161 -2.81 -13.03 -8.80
CA THR A 161 -3.11 -11.68 -8.28
C THR A 161 -2.47 -11.51 -6.91
N LEU A 162 -1.59 -10.52 -6.79
CA LEU A 162 -0.92 -10.15 -5.56
C LEU A 162 -1.75 -9.10 -4.81
N PRO A 163 -2.37 -9.43 -3.66
CA PRO A 163 -3.12 -8.45 -2.88
C PRO A 163 -2.14 -7.44 -2.25
N ARG A 164 -2.36 -6.14 -2.48
CA ARG A 164 -1.56 -5.10 -1.81
C ARG A 164 -2.05 -4.92 -0.37
N LYS A 165 -1.12 -4.77 0.58
CA LYS A 165 -1.45 -4.35 1.95
C LYS A 165 -1.98 -2.90 1.90
N ARG A 166 -3.24 -2.73 2.33
CA ARG A 166 -3.97 -1.50 2.71
C ARG A 166 -3.17 -0.20 2.49
N ASN A 167 -3.56 0.62 1.50
CA ASN A 167 -3.59 2.11 1.59
C ASN A 167 -3.55 2.89 0.26
N SER A 168 -3.72 2.29 -0.92
CA SER A 168 -3.97 3.08 -2.13
C SER A 168 -5.03 2.42 -2.99
N VAL A 169 -6.11 3.15 -3.26
CA VAL A 169 -7.19 2.88 -4.24
C VAL A 169 -7.03 1.54 -4.96
N GLU A 170 -7.80 0.55 -4.50
CA GLU A 170 -8.11 -0.80 -5.01
C GLU A 170 -7.51 -1.21 -6.38
N LYS A 171 -6.18 -1.22 -6.49
CA LYS A 171 -5.46 -1.67 -7.68
C LYS A 171 -4.52 -2.80 -7.28
N ASP A 172 -4.89 -4.01 -7.70
CA ASP A 172 -4.12 -5.22 -7.53
C ASP A 172 -3.00 -5.30 -8.59
N ILE A 173 -1.97 -6.11 -8.32
CA ILE A 173 -0.97 -6.46 -9.33
C ILE A 173 -1.27 -7.88 -9.78
N THR A 174 -1.38 -8.09 -11.08
CA THR A 174 -1.65 -9.40 -11.68
C THR A 174 -0.46 -9.82 -12.53
N VAL A 175 0.00 -11.05 -12.32
CA VAL A 175 1.15 -11.64 -12.98
C VAL A 175 0.67 -12.79 -13.85
N PHE A 176 0.95 -12.74 -15.15
CA PHE A 176 0.73 -13.82 -16.09
C PHE A 176 2.02 -14.61 -16.28
N TYR A 177 1.94 -15.93 -16.16
CA TYR A 177 3.12 -16.81 -16.20
C TYR A 177 2.76 -18.24 -16.62
N TRP A 178 3.76 -19.01 -17.03
CA TRP A 178 3.62 -20.45 -17.26
C TRP A 178 4.12 -21.24 -16.03
N PRO A 179 3.26 -22.08 -15.40
CA PRO A 179 3.62 -22.81 -14.20
C PRO A 179 4.45 -24.08 -14.47
N HIS A 180 4.50 -24.56 -15.71
CA HIS A 180 5.15 -25.80 -16.10
C HIS A 180 6.24 -25.57 -17.16
N ARG A 181 7.27 -26.44 -17.17
CA ARG A 181 8.42 -26.29 -18.06
C ARG A 181 8.01 -26.33 -19.52
N ASN A 182 7.37 -27.40 -19.99
CA ASN A 182 6.79 -27.54 -21.35
C ASN A 182 7.66 -26.97 -22.51
N GLY A 183 8.99 -27.10 -22.43
CA GLY A 183 9.95 -26.58 -23.42
C GLY A 183 10.46 -25.14 -23.19
N LEU A 184 10.01 -24.48 -22.14
CA LEU A 184 10.44 -23.16 -21.68
C LEU A 184 11.56 -23.27 -20.62
N ALA A 185 12.43 -22.27 -20.57
CA ALA A 185 13.49 -22.17 -19.57
C ALA A 185 12.94 -21.75 -18.19
N PHE A 186 13.62 -22.10 -17.10
CA PHE A 186 13.21 -21.66 -15.77
C PHE A 186 13.61 -20.21 -15.52
N ASN A 187 12.65 -19.35 -15.16
CA ASN A 187 12.89 -17.93 -14.95
C ASN A 187 13.26 -17.64 -13.49
N HIS A 188 14.56 -17.70 -13.20
CA HIS A 188 15.07 -17.49 -11.83
C HIS A 188 14.65 -16.14 -11.24
N THR A 189 14.64 -15.07 -12.05
CA THR A 189 14.30 -13.72 -11.60
C THR A 189 12.83 -13.64 -11.20
N ALA A 190 11.91 -14.02 -12.10
CA ALA A 190 10.48 -13.97 -11.83
C ALA A 190 10.10 -14.91 -10.67
N SER A 191 10.61 -16.14 -10.65
CA SER A 191 10.33 -17.10 -9.58
C SER A 191 10.77 -16.62 -8.21
N ARG A 192 11.94 -15.95 -8.13
CA ARG A 192 12.43 -15.39 -6.87
C ARG A 192 11.56 -14.23 -6.36
N VAL A 193 11.07 -13.40 -7.27
CA VAL A 193 10.23 -12.23 -6.96
C VAL A 193 8.86 -12.68 -6.46
N PHE A 194 8.22 -13.61 -7.17
CA PHE A 194 6.84 -14.03 -6.91
C PHE A 194 6.70 -15.26 -6.00
N LYS A 195 7.83 -15.90 -5.64
CA LYS A 195 7.87 -17.07 -4.75
C LYS A 195 7.08 -18.27 -5.28
N CYS A 196 7.02 -18.42 -6.60
CA CYS A 196 6.44 -19.58 -7.29
C CYS A 196 7.33 -20.01 -8.46
N ALA A 197 7.21 -21.27 -8.91
CA ALA A 197 7.91 -21.74 -10.09
C ALA A 197 7.31 -21.09 -11.34
N ILE A 198 8.15 -20.44 -12.14
CA ILE A 198 7.78 -19.73 -13.36
C ILE A 198 8.73 -20.16 -14.46
N TYR A 199 8.17 -20.53 -15.59
CA TYR A 199 8.91 -20.92 -16.78
C TYR A 199 8.60 -19.95 -17.92
N GLY A 200 9.62 -19.65 -18.73
CA GLY A 200 9.55 -18.66 -19.79
C GLY A 200 9.40 -17.23 -19.26
N ASP A 201 8.68 -16.42 -20.02
CA ASP A 201 8.45 -15.02 -19.68
C ASP A 201 7.39 -14.87 -18.58
N ALA A 202 7.42 -13.76 -17.85
CA ALA A 202 6.36 -13.37 -16.93
C ALA A 202 5.92 -11.94 -17.21
N VAL A 203 4.62 -11.72 -17.38
CA VAL A 203 4.06 -10.39 -17.67
C VAL A 203 3.32 -9.87 -16.44
N VAL A 204 3.69 -8.68 -15.99
CA VAL A 204 3.15 -8.01 -14.81
C VAL A 204 2.31 -6.82 -15.26
N VAL A 205 1.07 -6.79 -14.81
CA VAL A 205 0.13 -5.69 -15.06
C VAL A 205 -0.52 -5.22 -13.77
N ARG A 206 -1.01 -3.99 -13.80
CA ARG A 206 -1.87 -3.44 -12.75
C ARG A 206 -3.33 -3.71 -13.12
N GLN A 207 -4.15 -4.09 -12.16
CA GLN A 207 -5.55 -4.41 -12.34
C GLN A 207 -6.39 -3.58 -11.37
N ALA A 208 -7.35 -2.80 -11.89
CA ALA A 208 -8.40 -2.18 -11.10
C ALA A 208 -9.64 -3.07 -11.10
N ARG A 209 -10.25 -3.24 -9.92
CA ARG A 209 -11.60 -3.81 -9.80
C ARG A 209 -12.57 -2.65 -9.79
N GLU A 210 -13.34 -2.52 -10.86
CA GLU A 210 -14.24 -1.38 -10.98
C GLU A 210 -15.52 -1.61 -10.19
N PRO A 211 -15.96 -0.63 -9.40
CA PRO A 211 -17.22 -0.74 -8.69
C PRO A 211 -18.36 -0.45 -9.68
N SER A 212 -18.78 -1.47 -10.41
CA SER A 212 -19.89 -1.45 -11.39
C SER A 212 -21.06 -2.35 -10.94
N HIS A 213 -22.19 -2.29 -11.66
CA HIS A 213 -23.34 -3.17 -11.43
C HIS A 213 -22.97 -4.64 -11.64
N ILE A 214 -22.21 -4.91 -12.70
CA ILE A 214 -21.57 -6.20 -12.95
C ILE A 214 -20.06 -5.98 -12.82
N PRO A 215 -19.41 -6.50 -11.77
CA PRO A 215 -18.00 -6.23 -11.49
C PRO A 215 -17.10 -6.58 -12.67
N ARG A 216 -16.30 -5.60 -13.10
CA ARG A 216 -15.33 -5.75 -14.20
C ARG A 216 -13.92 -5.57 -13.69
N CYS A 217 -13.00 -6.30 -14.29
CA CYS A 217 -11.57 -6.11 -14.10
C CYS A 217 -11.00 -5.31 -15.27
N ARG A 218 -10.31 -4.20 -14.97
CA ARG A 218 -9.63 -3.39 -15.98
C ARG A 218 -8.13 -3.43 -15.76
N TYR A 219 -7.39 -3.86 -16.77
CA TYR A 219 -5.93 -3.73 -16.78
C TYR A 219 -5.50 -2.28 -17.07
N LEU A 220 -4.54 -1.82 -16.28
CA LEU A 220 -3.99 -0.48 -16.30
C LEU A 220 -2.50 -0.53 -16.63
N ASN A 221 -1.97 0.59 -17.10
CA ASN A 221 -0.55 0.72 -17.36
C ASN A 221 0.24 0.45 -16.07
N PHE A 222 1.26 -0.37 -16.22
CA PHE A 222 2.23 -0.71 -15.21
C PHE A 222 3.60 -0.53 -15.83
N HIS A 223 4.28 0.54 -15.42
CA HIS A 223 5.56 0.93 -15.97
C HIS A 223 6.72 0.26 -15.23
N ILE A 224 7.91 0.28 -15.82
CA ILE A 224 9.11 -0.25 -15.18
C ILE A 224 9.42 0.48 -13.87
N SER A 225 9.13 1.79 -13.80
CA SER A 225 9.24 2.58 -12.56
C SER A 225 8.30 2.05 -11.47
N ASP A 226 7.05 1.67 -11.82
CA ASP A 226 6.12 1.05 -10.88
C ASP A 226 6.63 -0.31 -10.39
N TYR A 227 7.25 -1.09 -11.27
CA TYR A 227 7.85 -2.37 -10.94
C TYR A 227 9.00 -2.19 -9.93
N GLU A 228 9.91 -1.27 -10.20
CA GLU A 228 11.03 -0.96 -9.30
C GLU A 228 10.53 -0.49 -7.93
N ASP A 229 9.53 0.39 -7.91
CA ASP A 229 8.95 0.89 -6.67
C ASP A 229 8.32 -0.21 -5.82
N VAL A 230 7.67 -1.20 -6.45
CA VAL A 230 6.99 -2.29 -5.75
C VAL A 230 7.95 -3.39 -5.32
N PHE A 231 8.84 -3.82 -6.23
CA PHE A 231 9.62 -5.04 -6.07
C PHE A 231 11.08 -4.79 -5.70
N SER A 232 11.67 -3.65 -6.07
CA SER A 232 13.04 -3.28 -5.71
C SER A 232 13.13 -2.66 -4.31
N ASN A 233 12.12 -1.91 -3.86
CA ASN A 233 12.10 -1.33 -2.51
C ASN A 233 11.96 -2.37 -1.38
N LYS A 234 11.57 -3.62 -1.68
CA LYS A 234 11.67 -4.72 -0.68
C LYS A 234 13.11 -5.07 -0.33
N ARG A 235 14.08 -4.87 -1.24
CA ARG A 235 15.51 -4.97 -0.91
C ARG A 235 15.92 -3.83 0.04
N ARG A 236 15.50 -2.60 -0.28
CA ARG A 236 15.79 -1.42 0.55
C ARG A 236 15.19 -1.50 1.95
N ARG A 237 14.04 -2.17 2.16
CA ARG A 237 13.50 -2.43 3.51
C ARG A 237 14.20 -3.55 4.28
N THR A 238 14.92 -4.43 3.59
CA THR A 238 15.74 -5.45 4.27
C THR A 238 17.12 -4.88 4.58
N GLU A 239 17.62 -3.95 3.76
CA GLU A 239 18.85 -3.17 4.01
C GLU A 239 18.63 -2.02 5.01
N ASN A 240 17.47 -1.35 5.01
CA ASN A 240 17.15 -0.22 5.90
C ASN A 240 16.07 -0.55 6.96
N GLY A 241 15.82 -1.83 7.24
CA GLY A 241 14.76 -2.26 8.15
C GLY A 241 15.13 -3.37 9.14
N GLY A 242 16.43 -3.68 9.27
CA GLY A 242 16.99 -4.02 10.57
C GLY A 242 17.80 -2.81 11.01
N GLY A 243 17.48 -2.21 12.17
CA GLY A 243 18.23 -1.09 12.74
C GLY A 243 19.61 -1.53 13.19
N GLY A 244 20.47 -1.89 12.25
CA GLY A 244 21.88 -2.15 12.44
C GLY A 244 22.66 -1.12 11.64
N LEU A 245 23.64 -0.51 12.30
CA LEU A 245 24.63 0.33 11.63
C LEU A 245 25.28 -0.48 10.50
N THR A 246 25.51 0.16 9.36
CA THR A 246 26.40 -0.39 8.34
C THR A 246 27.78 -0.65 8.94
N VAL A 247 28.59 -1.53 8.34
CA VAL A 247 29.94 -1.83 8.86
C VAL A 247 30.78 -0.56 8.98
N ASP A 248 30.63 0.36 8.04
CA ASP A 248 31.34 1.64 8.03
C ASP A 248 30.83 2.57 9.15
N GLU A 249 29.52 2.68 9.33
CA GLU A 249 28.92 3.45 10.44
C GLU A 249 29.28 2.86 11.80
N PHE A 250 29.32 1.53 11.94
CA PHE A 250 29.74 0.86 13.16
C PHE A 250 31.21 1.13 13.48
N THR A 251 32.06 1.13 12.46
CA THR A 251 33.49 1.41 12.63
C THR A 251 33.71 2.87 13.04
N GLN A 252 33.00 3.81 12.41
CA GLN A 252 33.05 5.23 12.79
C GLN A 252 32.53 5.46 14.21
N LEU A 253 31.39 4.87 14.56
CA LEU A 253 30.81 5.01 15.90
C LEU A 253 31.72 4.40 16.97
N LYS A 254 32.35 3.26 16.67
CA LYS A 254 33.32 2.63 17.57
C LYS A 254 34.53 3.54 17.82
N THR A 255 35.06 4.19 16.78
CA THR A 255 36.17 5.13 16.91
C THR A 255 35.77 6.35 17.75
N GLN A 256 34.61 6.93 17.48
CA GLN A 256 34.10 8.07 18.26
C GLN A 256 33.91 7.70 19.74
N MET A 257 33.31 6.55 20.03
CA MET A 257 33.15 6.08 21.41
C MET A 257 34.48 5.88 22.13
N THR A 258 35.50 5.34 21.45
CA THR A 258 36.83 5.18 22.05
C THR A 258 37.52 6.53 22.31
N GLU A 259 37.33 7.51 21.43
CA GLU A 259 37.88 8.86 21.59
C GLU A 259 37.21 9.61 22.76
N GLU A 260 35.88 9.52 22.86
CA GLU A 260 35.12 10.11 23.97
C GLU A 260 35.49 9.48 25.31
N LEU A 261 35.68 8.16 25.35
CA LEU A 261 36.07 7.45 26.57
C LEU A 261 37.49 7.83 26.99
N ALA A 262 38.44 7.88 26.05
CA ALA A 262 39.79 8.35 26.31
C ALA A 262 39.82 9.81 26.80
N PHE A 263 38.98 10.67 26.22
CA PHE A 263 38.83 12.05 26.67
C PHE A 263 38.30 12.11 28.10
N ALA A 264 37.23 11.38 28.41
CA ALA A 264 36.64 11.35 29.75
C ALA A 264 37.64 10.80 30.80
N GLU A 265 38.36 9.73 30.49
CA GLU A 265 39.41 9.18 31.36
C GLU A 265 40.55 10.17 31.60
N SER A 266 40.93 10.95 30.58
CA SER A 266 41.96 11.98 30.73
C SER A 266 41.50 13.12 31.66
N VAL A 267 40.24 13.54 31.56
CA VAL A 267 39.66 14.58 32.41
C VAL A 267 39.60 14.09 33.86
N VAL A 268 39.07 12.89 34.09
CA VAL A 268 39.00 12.28 35.43
C VAL A 268 40.41 12.10 36.01
N SER A 269 41.35 11.60 35.22
CA SER A 269 42.75 11.42 35.66
C SER A 269 43.43 12.75 35.98
N SER A 270 43.12 13.82 35.26
CA SER A 270 43.66 15.16 35.54
C SER A 270 43.12 15.78 36.83
N LEU A 271 41.88 15.41 37.22
CA LEU A 271 41.21 15.89 38.43
C LEU A 271 41.44 14.97 39.64
N ALA A 272 41.91 13.74 39.40
CA ALA A 272 42.19 12.79 40.47
C ALA A 272 43.42 13.24 41.26
N GLN A 273 43.23 13.48 42.57
CA GLN A 273 44.34 13.74 43.47
C GLN A 273 45.21 12.49 43.62
N ARG A 274 46.53 12.68 43.67
CA ARG A 274 47.45 11.56 43.86
C ARG A 274 47.24 10.94 45.24
N PRO A 275 47.36 9.60 45.40
CA PRO A 275 47.17 8.93 46.69
C PRO A 275 47.98 9.54 47.84
N GLU A 276 49.18 10.03 47.55
CA GLU A 276 50.06 10.73 48.49
C GLU A 276 49.39 12.00 49.06
N GLN A 277 48.69 12.78 48.23
CA GLN A 277 47.98 13.99 48.65
C GLN A 277 46.78 13.67 49.53
N MET A 278 46.04 12.59 49.21
CA MET A 278 44.92 12.15 50.04
C MET A 278 45.38 11.63 51.41
N SER A 279 46.55 10.96 51.48
CA SER A 279 47.08 10.46 52.75
C SER A 279 47.46 11.58 53.73
N SER A 280 47.95 12.73 53.22
CA SER A 280 48.26 13.90 54.04
C SER A 280 47.02 14.64 54.57
N ALA A 281 45.88 14.54 53.87
CA ALA A 281 44.62 15.15 54.30
C ALA A 281 43.89 14.31 55.38
N ALA A 282 44.25 13.03 55.53
CA ALA A 282 43.67 12.11 56.50
C ALA A 282 44.47 12.05 57.82
N SER A 283 44.91 13.19 58.36
CA SER A 283 45.45 13.24 59.73
C SER A 283 44.32 13.40 60.74
N CYS A 284 43.45 12.39 60.88
CA CYS A 284 42.59 12.33 62.06
C CYS A 284 43.44 11.87 63.24
N LEU A 285 43.70 12.77 64.19
CA LEU A 285 44.25 12.38 65.49
C LEU A 285 43.30 11.35 66.12
N PRO A 286 43.80 10.23 66.69
CA PRO A 286 42.93 9.25 67.31
C PRO A 286 42.14 9.89 68.46
N ALA A 287 40.84 9.61 68.52
CA ALA A 287 39.94 10.17 69.52
C ALA A 287 40.45 9.90 70.94
N SER A 288 40.36 10.91 71.81
CA SER A 288 40.83 10.77 73.18
C SER A 288 39.92 9.81 73.97
N GLY A 289 40.47 9.11 74.97
CA GLY A 289 39.69 8.16 75.79
C GLY A 289 38.46 8.78 76.46
N LYS A 290 38.46 10.11 76.68
CA LYS A 290 37.34 10.87 77.25
C LYS A 290 36.17 11.02 76.27
N GLU A 291 36.43 11.03 74.96
CA GLU A 291 35.42 11.08 73.91
C GLU A 291 34.77 9.71 73.70
N LEU A 292 35.57 8.64 73.74
CA LEU A 292 35.08 7.25 73.69
C LEU A 292 34.17 6.91 74.88
N ALA A 293 34.52 7.37 76.09
CA ALA A 293 33.72 7.14 77.30
C ALA A 293 32.35 7.86 77.29
N ARG A 294 32.13 8.85 76.41
CA ARG A 294 30.81 9.52 76.26
C ARG A 294 29.86 8.74 75.35
N LEU A 295 30.38 7.85 74.52
CA LEU A 295 29.60 7.10 73.53
C LEU A 295 29.04 5.78 74.10
N VAL A 296 29.59 5.28 75.21
CA VAL A 296 29.26 4.00 75.82
C VAL A 296 28.76 4.21 77.24
N ASP A 297 27.60 3.63 77.58
CA ASP A 297 27.08 3.62 78.97
C ASP A 297 27.93 2.71 79.88
N PRO A 298 27.88 2.84 81.22
CA PRO A 298 28.64 1.99 82.15
C PRO A 298 28.36 0.47 82.04
N THR A 299 27.30 0.09 81.33
CA THR A 299 26.93 -1.31 81.03
C THR A 299 27.43 -1.79 79.66
N GLY A 300 28.17 -0.98 78.91
CA GLY A 300 28.80 -1.36 77.63
C GLY A 300 27.97 -1.14 76.37
N GLU A 301 26.77 -0.56 76.47
CA GLU A 301 25.91 -0.31 75.30
C GLU A 301 26.06 1.12 74.74
N LEU A 302 26.02 1.26 73.41
CA LEU A 302 26.14 2.54 72.70
C LEU A 302 24.86 3.38 72.89
N ARG A 303 24.99 4.57 73.50
CA ARG A 303 23.87 5.50 73.79
C ARG A 303 23.15 6.06 72.55
N ALA A 304 23.70 5.88 71.35
CA ALA A 304 23.21 6.50 70.12
C ALA A 304 21.85 5.95 69.62
N GLY A 305 21.39 4.80 70.14
CA GLY A 305 20.16 4.15 69.67
C GLY A 305 18.82 4.65 70.26
N GLN A 306 18.82 5.41 71.37
CA GLN A 306 17.58 5.73 72.09
C GLN A 306 16.92 7.08 71.75
N ARG A 307 17.62 7.99 71.05
CA ARG A 307 17.00 9.26 70.60
C ARG A 307 16.12 9.09 69.36
N ALA A 308 16.53 8.25 68.40
CA ALA A 308 15.78 8.05 67.16
C ALA A 308 14.40 7.39 67.36
N LYS A 309 14.22 6.59 68.42
CA LYS A 309 12.96 5.88 68.70
C LYS A 309 11.88 6.76 69.36
N ARG A 310 12.25 7.95 69.87
CA ARG A 310 11.35 8.83 70.62
C ARG A 310 10.68 9.89 69.72
N ASP A 311 11.29 10.23 68.59
CA ASP A 311 10.74 11.20 67.63
C ASP A 311 9.75 10.57 66.62
N LEU A 312 9.84 9.25 66.37
CA LEU A 312 8.93 8.50 65.50
C LEU A 312 7.55 8.18 66.13
N LEU A 313 7.36 8.38 67.43
CA LEU A 313 6.11 8.11 68.16
C LEU A 313 5.25 9.37 68.41
N ARG A 314 5.64 10.54 67.86
CA ARG A 314 4.95 11.81 68.08
C ARG A 314 4.22 12.38 66.86
N GLN A 315 4.21 11.68 65.72
CA GLN A 315 3.48 12.13 64.53
C GLN A 315 2.59 11.03 63.96
N GLY A 316 1.30 11.17 64.23
CA GLY A 316 0.21 10.57 63.48
C GLY A 316 -1.12 11.03 64.06
N PRO A 317 -2.19 11.03 63.27
CA PRO A 317 -2.33 11.71 61.97
C PRO A 317 -2.24 13.25 62.07
#